data_AF-A0A957HAL0-F1
#
_entry.id   AF-A0A957HAL0-F1
#
_cell.length_a   1.000
_cell.length_b   1.000
_cell.length_c   1.000
_cell.angle_alpha   90.00
_cell.angle_beta   90.00
_cell.angle_gamma   90.00
#
_symmetry.space_group_name_H-M   'P 1'
#
loop_
_entity.id
_entity.type
_entity.pdbx_description
1 polymer ?
#
loop_
_entity_poly.entity_id
_entity_poly.type
_entity_poly.pdbx_seq_one_letter_code
_entity_poly.pdbx_strand_id
1 'polypeptide(L)' 'MIEVIIDSIRVSLMSQHRIVILKDTGSDRYLPIWIG' A
#
# COMPACT_ATOMS: atom_id res chain seq x y z
N MET A 1 11.52 -11.57 7.88
CA MET A 1 10.54 -10.46 7.85
C MET A 1 11.17 -9.34 7.05
N ILE A 2 10.47 -8.76 6.07
CA ILE A 2 10.99 -7.64 5.25
C ILE A 2 10.38 -6.35 5.82
N GLU A 3 11.21 -5.34 6.06
CA GLU A 3 10.76 -4.03 6.52
C GLU A 3 10.23 -3.23 5.33
N VAL A 4 9.08 -2.61 5.50
CA VAL A 4 8.39 -1.83 4.47
C VAL A 4 7.79 -0.58 5.08
N ILE A 5 7.66 0.47 4.27
CA ILE A 5 6.99 1.71 4.63
C ILE A 5 5.67 1.85 3.87
N ILE A 6 4.73 2.61 4.42
CA ILE A 6 3.52 3.01 3.70
C ILE A 6 3.91 4.11 2.72
N ASP A 7 3.83 3.82 1.43
CA ASP A 7 4.07 4.80 0.37
C ASP A 7 2.81 5.63 0.11
N SER A 8 1.66 4.97 -0.04
CA SER A 8 0.38 5.66 -0.24
C SER A 8 -0.82 4.85 0.22
N ILE A 9 -1.87 5.55 0.62
CA ILE A 9 -3.20 4.98 0.88
C ILE A 9 -4.15 5.61 -0.12
N ARG A 10 -4.78 4.77 -0.94
CA ARG A 10 -5.76 5.21 -1.94
C ARG A 10 -7.14 4.71 -1.55
N VAL A 11 -8.13 5.60 -1.60
CA VAL A 11 -9.51 5.30 -1.23
C VAL A 11 -10.41 5.57 -2.43
N SER A 12 -11.25 4.60 -2.76
CA SER A 12 -12.35 4.80 -3.70
C SER A 12 -13.43 5.66 -3.04
N LEU A 13 -13.72 6.82 -3.63
CA LEU A 13 -14.81 7.68 -3.14
C LEU A 13 -16.19 7.06 -3.37
N MET A 14 -16.32 6.17 -4.34
CA MET A 14 -17.60 5.55 -4.72
C MET A 14 -17.95 4.33 -3.86
N SER A 15 -16.94 3.58 -3.42
CA SER A 15 -17.13 2.29 -2.74
C SER A 15 -16.40 2.17 -1.41
N GLN A 16 -15.68 3.20 -0.98
CA GLN A 16 -14.84 3.21 0.22
C GLN A 16 -13.78 2.09 0.29
N HIS A 17 -13.55 1.36 -0.81
CA HIS A 17 -12.45 0.41 -0.89
C HIS A 17 -11.13 1.13 -0.71
N ARG A 18 -10.27 0.56 0.15
CA ARG A 18 -8.95 1.10 0.47
C ARG A 18 -7.88 0.13 0.02
N ILE A 19 -6.88 0.67 -0.65
CA ILE A 19 -5.67 -0.04 -1.05
C ILE A 19 -4.49 0.69 -0.44
N VAL A 20 -3.61 -0.05 0.22
CA VAL A 20 -2.34 0.45 0.75
C VAL A 20 -1.24 -0.02 -0.17
N ILE A 21 -0.43 0.93 -0.63
CA ILE A 21 0.80 0.66 -1.37
C ILE A 21 1.92 0.67 -0.33
N LEU A 22 2.58 -0.47 -0.17
CA LEU A 22 3.79 -0.62 0.64
C LEU A 22 5.02 -0.51 -0.26
N LYS A 23 6.08 0.12 0.24
CA LYS A 23 7.37 0.22 -0.44
C LYS A 23 8.46 -0.41 0.41
N ASP A 24 9.33 -1.19 -0.22
CA ASP A 24 10.56 -1.71 0.39
C ASP A 24 11.53 -0.56 0.71
N THR A 25 12.13 -0.58 1.90
CA THR A 25 13.07 0.47 2.32
C THR A 25 14.40 0.42 1.56
N GLY A 26 14.79 -0.75 1.05
CA GLY A 26 16.08 -0.97 0.37
C GLY A 26 15.99 -1.07 -1.15
N SER A 27 14.79 -1.05 -1.73
CA SER A 27 14.61 -1.23 -3.17
C SER A 27 13.38 -0.51 -3.72
N ASP A 28 13.29 -0.38 -5.05
CA ASP A 28 12.14 0.25 -5.70
C ASP A 28 10.99 -0.75 -5.96
N ARG A 29 10.76 -1.63 -4.97
CA ARG A 29 9.70 -2.65 -5.02
C ARG A 29 8.47 -2.15 -4.27
N TYR A 30 7.32 -2.46 -4.85
CA TYR A 30 6.02 -2.04 -4.35
C TYR A 30 5.10 -3.25 -4.16
N LEU A 31 4.38 -3.27 -3.04
CA LEU A 31 3.39 -4.30 -2.72
C LEU A 31 2.04 -3.64 -2.46
N PRO A 32 1.05 -3.79 -3.36
CA PRO A 32 -0.32 -3.39 -3.11
C PRO A 32 -1.04 -4.40 -2.22
N ILE A 33 -1.70 -3.93 -1.16
CA ILE A 33 -2.62 -4.74 -0.34
C ILE A 33 -3.99 -4.07 -0.25
N TRP A 34 -5.04 -4.86 -0.49
CA TRP A 34 -6.41 -4.42 -0.24
C TRP A 34 -6.70 -4.56 1.25
N ILE A 35 -7.27 -3.52 1.84
CA ILE A 35 -7.75 -3.53 3.22
C ILE A 35 -9.27 -3.33 3.19
N GLY A 36 -9.98 -4.09 4.02
CA GLY A 36 -11.45 -4.19 4.05
C GLY A 36 -11.98 -3.94 5.44
#